data_AF-A0A544U7P2-F1
#
_entry.id   AF-A0A544U7P2-F1
#
_cell.length_a   1.000
_cell.length_b   1.000
_cell.length_c   1.000
_cell.angle_alpha   90.00
_cell.angle_beta   90.00
_cell.angle_gamma   90.00
#
_symmetry.space_group_name_H-M   'P 1'
#
loop_
_entity.id
_entity.type
_entity.pdbx_description
1 polymer ?
#
loop_
_entity_poly.entity_id
_entity_poly.type
_entity_poly.pdbx_seq_one_letter_code
_entity_poly.pdbx_strand_id
1 'polypeptide(L)' 'MTILREYEENGYKITEYTNDGETVSARIKEQILTNDDIFPSEPVEVQPKPTLEEMQAQTLLNTEVLIAMKNIGV' A
#
# COMPACT_ATOMS: atom_id res chain seq x y z
N MET A 1 -22.48 -25.92 -7.72
CA MET A 1 -22.53 -24.53 -7.26
C MET A 1 -21.96 -23.61 -8.34
N THR A 2 -22.84 -22.86 -8.98
CA THR A 2 -22.53 -21.87 -10.02
C THR A 2 -23.16 -20.53 -9.64
N ILE A 3 -22.68 -19.43 -10.22
CA ILE A 3 -23.28 -18.11 -9.99
C ILE A 3 -24.65 -18.06 -10.67
N LEU A 4 -25.68 -17.69 -9.91
CA LEU A 4 -27.02 -17.44 -10.42
C LEU A 4 -27.15 -15.99 -10.89
N ARG A 5 -26.74 -15.04 -10.06
CA ARG A 5 -26.74 -13.60 -10.38
C ARG A 5 -25.79 -12.81 -9.49
N GLU A 6 -25.32 -11.70 -10.03
CA GLU A 6 -24.53 -10.68 -9.31
C GLU A 6 -25.21 -9.32 -9.45
N TYR A 7 -25.27 -8.56 -8.36
CA TYR A 7 -25.85 -7.22 -8.35
C TYR A 7 -25.30 -6.39 -7.19
N GLU A 8 -25.44 -5.06 -7.30
CA GLU A 8 -25.07 -4.14 -6.23
C GLU A 8 -26.31 -3.75 -5.40
N GLU A 9 -26.18 -3.74 -4.08
CA GLU A 9 -27.24 -3.38 -3.15
C GLU A 9 -26.63 -2.65 -1.94
N ASN A 10 -27.01 -1.38 -1.72
CA ASN A 10 -26.61 -0.58 -0.56
C ASN A 10 -25.09 -0.50 -0.32
N GLY A 11 -24.28 -0.38 -1.38
CA GLY A 11 -22.81 -0.32 -1.26
C GLY A 11 -22.14 -1.67 -1.04
N TYR A 12 -22.86 -2.77 -1.29
CA TYR A 12 -22.31 -4.12 -1.28
C TYR A 12 -22.47 -4.75 -2.67
N LYS A 13 -21.44 -5.50 -3.10
CA LYS A 13 -21.57 -6.47 -4.18
C LYS A 13 -22.18 -7.74 -3.61
N ILE A 14 -23.31 -8.14 -4.18
CA ILE A 14 -24.03 -9.36 -3.81
C ILE A 14 -23.82 -10.40 -4.90
N THR A 15 -23.35 -11.59 -4.52
CA THR A 15 -23.25 -12.74 -5.43
C THR A 15 -24.11 -13.87 -4.88
N GLU A 16 -25.11 -14.28 -5.65
CA GLU A 16 -25.98 -15.41 -5.32
C GLU A 16 -25.60 -16.63 -6.16
N TYR A 17 -25.53 -17.79 -5.51
CA TYR A 17 -25.17 -19.06 -6.12
C TYR A 17 -26.35 -20.02 -6.15
N THR A 18 -26.32 -20.94 -7.10
CA THR A 18 -27.31 -22.01 -7.27
C THR A 18 -26.64 -23.36 -7.47
N ASN A 19 -27.37 -24.43 -7.14
CA ASN A 19 -27.00 -25.81 -7.47
C ASN A 19 -27.88 -26.42 -8.56
N ASP A 20 -29.07 -25.87 -8.81
CA ASP A 20 -30.10 -26.39 -9.73
C ASP A 20 -30.40 -25.45 -10.91
N GLY A 21 -29.86 -24.22 -10.91
CA GLY A 21 -30.09 -23.21 -11.94
C GLY A 21 -31.25 -22.27 -11.66
N GLU A 22 -32.06 -22.53 -10.64
CA GLU A 22 -33.29 -21.75 -10.36
C GLU A 22 -33.33 -21.22 -8.93
N THR A 23 -32.90 -22.02 -7.94
CA THR A 23 -32.99 -21.67 -6.52
C THR A 23 -31.66 -21.12 -5.99
N VAL A 24 -31.75 -20.15 -5.08
CA VAL A 24 -30.59 -19.59 -4.39
C VAL A 24 -30.15 -20.58 -3.30
N SER A 25 -28.95 -21.14 -3.45
CA SER A 25 -28.34 -22.04 -2.47
C SER A 25 -27.37 -21.32 -1.52
N ALA A 26 -26.78 -20.20 -1.94
CA ALA A 26 -25.90 -19.39 -1.09
C ALA A 26 -25.87 -17.93 -1.55
N ARG A 27 -25.61 -17.02 -0.61
CA ARG A 27 -25.48 -15.58 -0.87
C ARG A 27 -24.24 -15.02 -0.18
N ILE A 28 -23.35 -14.40 -0.94
CA ILE A 28 -22.16 -13.69 -0.45
C ILE A 28 -22.40 -12.18 -0.55
N LYS A 29 -21.91 -11.42 0.43
CA LYS A 29 -21.95 -9.95 0.45
C LYS A 29 -20.53 -9.41 0.66
N GLU A 30 -20.06 -8.63 -0.30
CA GLU A 30 -18.75 -7.98 -0.24
C GLU A 30 -18.95 -6.46 -0.17
N GLN A 31 -18.31 -5.79 0.79
CA GLN A 31 -18.42 -4.33 0.92
C GLN A 31 -17.65 -3.66 -0.23
N ILE A 32 -18.29 -2.71 -0.92
CA ILE A 32 -17.62 -1.86 -1.91
C ILE A 32 -16.95 -0.74 -1.14
N LEU A 33 -15.62 -0.80 -1.03
CA LEU A 33 -14.82 0.26 -0.42
C LEU A 33 -14.60 1.37 -1.44
N THR A 34 -14.85 2.62 -1.04
CA THR A 34 -14.53 3.81 -1.85
C THR A 34 -13.18 4.39 -1.45
N ASN A 35 -12.60 5.26 -2.28
CA ASN A 35 -11.31 5.90 -1.97
C ASN A 35 -11.36 6.70 -0.65
N ASP A 36 -12.51 7.28 -0.32
CA ASP A 36 -12.72 8.02 0.93
C ASP A 36 -12.70 7.10 2.16
N ASP A 37 -13.05 5.81 2.00
CA ASP A 37 -13.01 4.81 3.08
C ASP A 37 -11.60 4.26 3.35
N ILE A 38 -10.71 4.32 2.35
CA ILE A 38 -9.39 3.70 2.39
C ILE A 38 -8.31 4.69 2.88
N PHE A 39 -8.53 5.99 2.71
CA PHE A 39 -7.54 7.03 3.03
C PHE A 39 -8.11 8.17 3.89
N PRO A 40 -8.10 8.09 5.23
CA PRO A 40 -7.97 9.28 6.04
C PRO A 40 -6.49 9.69 6.04
N SER A 41 -5.95 10.17 4.92
CA SER A 41 -4.54 10.55 4.86
C SER A 41 -4.39 12.05 5.12
N GLU A 42 -4.02 12.38 6.36
CA GLU A 42 -3.26 13.60 6.58
C GLU A 42 -2.04 13.58 5.64
N PRO A 43 -1.70 14.69 4.98
CA PRO A 43 -0.57 14.73 4.06
C PRO A 43 0.71 14.36 4.82
N VAL A 44 1.36 13.26 4.41
CA VAL A 44 2.66 12.88 4.95
C VAL A 44 3.67 13.91 4.48
N GLU A 45 4.23 14.68 5.42
CA GLU A 45 5.32 15.61 5.12
C GLU A 45 6.53 14.82 4.60
N VAL A 46 6.84 14.98 3.31
CA VAL A 46 8.01 14.33 2.70
C VAL A 46 9.19 15.25 2.85
N GLN A 47 10.17 14.85 3.68
CA GLN A 47 11.43 15.59 3.76
C GLN A 47 12.18 15.46 2.42
N PRO A 48 12.83 16.53 1.95
CA PRO A 48 13.64 16.47 0.74
C PRO A 48 14.77 15.47 0.93
N LYS A 49 14.95 14.60 -0.08
CA LYS A 49 16.11 13.69 -0.11
C LYS A 49 17.34 14.48 -0.58
N PRO A 50 18.54 14.17 -0.06
CA PRO A 50 19.77 14.77 -0.56
C PRO A 50 19.94 14.52 -2.06
N THR A 51 20.54 15.48 -2.77
CA THR A 51 20.92 15.30 -4.18
C THR A 51 22.11 14.35 -4.32
N LEU A 52 22.39 13.91 -5.55
CA LEU A 52 23.56 13.06 -5.83
C LEU A 52 24.87 13.76 -5.43
N GLU A 53 24.97 15.06 -5.71
CA GLU A 53 26.13 15.89 -5.39
C GLU A 53 26.32 16.00 -3.87
N GLU A 54 25.23 16.19 -3.12
CA GLU A 54 25.27 16.23 -1.65
C GLU A 54 25.70 14.88 -1.07
N MET A 55 25.20 13.76 -1.63
CA MET A 55 25.63 12.42 -1.23
C MET A 55 27.11 12.16 -1.53
N GLN A 56 27.61 12.62 -2.69
CA GLN A 56 29.01 12.50 -3.07
C GLN A 56 29.91 13.31 -2.13
N ALA A 57 29.53 14.56 -1.86
CA ALA A 57 30.26 15.42 -0.91
C ALA A 57 30.29 14.80 0.50
N GLN A 58 29.16 14.28 0.98
CA GLN A 58 29.09 13.60 2.28
C GLN A 58 29.97 12.34 2.32
N THR A 59 30.04 11.59 1.21
CA THR A 59 30.89 10.39 1.11
C THR A 59 32.37 10.74 1.21
N LEU A 60 32.80 11.80 0.53
CA LEU A 60 34.18 12.30 0.60
C LEU A 60 34.52 12.71 2.04
N LEU A 61 33.66 13.52 2.67
CA LEU A 61 33.85 13.96 4.04
C LEU A 61 33.92 12.77 5.02
N ASN A 62 33.00 11.82 4.91
CA ASN A 62 32.99 10.62 5.75
C ASN A 62 34.29 9.82 5.61
N THR A 63 34.83 9.73 4.38
CA THR A 63 36.07 9.02 4.12
C THR A 63 37.26 9.72 4.78
N GLU A 64 37.34 11.04 4.69
CA GLU A 64 38.38 11.83 5.36
C GLU A 64 38.34 11.64 6.88
N VAL A 65 37.14 11.68 7.47
CA VAL A 65 36.94 11.45 8.91
C VAL A 65 37.38 10.04 9.31
N LEU A 66 37.00 9.01 8.56
CA LEU A 66 37.39 7.62 8.85
C LEU A 66 38.90 7.41 8.76
N ILE A 67 39.56 8.04 7.78
CA ILE A 67 41.02 8.00 7.67
C ILE A 67 41.66 8.70 8.86
N ALA A 68 41.15 9.86 9.26
CA ALA A 68 41.66 10.58 10.43
C ALA A 68 41.50 9.76 11.71
N MET A 69 40.33 9.14 11.92
CA MET A 69 40.06 8.24 13.06
C MET A 69 41.03 7.07 13.10
N LYS A 70 41.23 6.40 11.95
CA LYS A 70 42.21 5.32 11.82
C LYS A 70 43.62 5.77 12.19
N ASN A 71 44.03 6.97 11.78
CA ASN A 71 45.36 7.50 12.06
C ASN A 71 45.58 7.84 13.54
N ILE A 72 44.52 8.15 14.28
CA ILE A 72 44.58 8.42 15.73
C ILE A 72 44.26 7.19 16.59
N GLY A 73 44.02 6.02 15.97
CA GLY A 73 43.82 4.75 16.66
C GLY A 73 42.42 4.54 17.25
N VAL A 74 41.39 5.15 16.64
CA VAL A 74 39.96 4.86 16.90
C VAL A 74 39.44 3.81 15.93
#